data_AF-T0IVS3-F1
#
_entry.id   AF-T0IVS3-F1
#
_cell.length_a   1.000
_cell.length_b   1.000
_cell.length_c   1.000
_cell.angle_alpha   90.00
_cell.angle_beta   90.00
_cell.angle_gamma   90.00
#
_symmetry.space_group_name_H-M   'P 1'
#
loop_
_entity.id
_entity.type
_entity.pdbx_description
1 polymer ?
#
loop_
_entity_poly.entity_id
_entity_poly.type
_entity_poly.pdbx_seq_one_letter_code
_entity_poly.pdbx_strand_id
1 'polypeptide(L)'
;MTQTGQIELARARVFQLGCLLVQPPLRQITDPDGESETVEPRVLQVLIALSRAPGTVVSRDDLIASCWGGRIVGDDAINRVIGQARRIAEGIGRSSFRIETVARVGYRLLEDAPHSAVPATGPAEAPANPRLDRRMLMGGIGAGALLLAAGGAFLAMRGRSDGPPAAIAPLLAQAATAVQQGTAEGADQAIGLLRRAVEQCPDCADAWGMLALTYAVTAQGRSGALRENLRSRAQEAGKRAEDLQPGNVHAVLATAQLIPQFGNWGRIENRLRRAQAGAPDHQPLLMALGTLMGSVGRCREGGELIERAVKVGPPSPALAQFEIEALWSAGRSDEADRAATQAFATYPSHFGVWFARLHLLLASGRAREALSQIDDPDTRPAIVAPEDFPMLAQVARAALSRADSDIDRAVEMVVAAARRGAGYAETGIQYAALLGRADAAFAIADAYYFDRGFTVADRRFTDRQRTATQREERRTRFLFFPTAAAIRGDPRFAGLVEGVGLSRYWRETNTRPDYWRARALPA
;
A
#
# COMPACT_ATOMS: atom_id res chain seq x y z
N MET A 1 -0.32 -14.61 43.54
CA MET A 1 -1.69 -14.89 43.06
C MET A 1 -2.43 -13.55 43.00
N THR A 2 -2.54 -12.96 41.82
CA THR A 2 -3.17 -11.65 41.61
C THR A 2 -4.27 -11.84 40.57
N GLN A 3 -5.50 -11.46 40.93
CA GLN A 3 -6.74 -11.71 40.19
C GLN A 3 -6.62 -11.43 38.68
N THR A 4 -6.52 -12.48 37.88
CA THR A 4 -6.50 -12.46 36.41
C THR A 4 -7.93 -12.39 35.85
N GLY A 5 -8.70 -11.40 36.31
CA GLY A 5 -10.03 -11.12 35.75
C GLY A 5 -9.94 -10.08 34.64
N GLN A 6 -10.74 -10.23 33.59
CA GLN A 6 -10.87 -9.22 32.54
C GLN A 6 -11.28 -7.86 33.15
N ILE A 7 -10.63 -6.77 32.73
CA ILE A 7 -10.90 -5.43 33.27
C ILE A 7 -12.18 -4.88 32.66
N GLU A 8 -13.26 -4.85 33.43
CA GLU A 8 -14.53 -4.22 33.06
C GLU A 8 -14.57 -2.77 33.54
N LEU A 9 -14.56 -1.81 32.61
CA LEU A 9 -14.52 -0.37 32.94
C LEU A 9 -15.72 0.09 33.78
N ALA A 10 -16.90 -0.49 33.56
CA ALA A 10 -18.12 -0.16 34.30
C ALA A 10 -18.04 -0.51 35.80
N ARG A 11 -17.16 -1.43 36.18
CA ARG A 11 -16.95 -1.87 37.57
C ARG A 11 -15.61 -1.39 38.16
N ALA A 12 -14.77 -0.75 37.34
CA ALA A 12 -13.49 -0.22 37.78
C ALA A 12 -13.70 1.06 38.61
N ARG A 13 -13.03 1.14 39.76
CA ARG A 13 -13.11 2.29 40.67
C ARG A 13 -12.34 3.48 40.09
N VAL A 14 -12.78 4.68 40.44
CA VAL A 14 -12.02 5.93 40.24
C VAL A 14 -10.71 5.84 41.04
N PHE A 15 -9.59 6.24 40.45
CA PHE A 15 -8.29 6.21 41.10
C PHE A 15 -7.39 7.37 40.63
N GLN A 16 -6.34 7.68 41.39
CA GLN A 16 -5.34 8.65 40.97
C GLN A 16 -4.15 7.96 40.28
N LEU A 17 -3.62 8.62 39.25
CA LEU A 17 -2.42 8.19 38.53
C LEU A 17 -1.53 9.42 38.31
N GLY A 18 -0.46 9.54 39.09
CA GLY A 18 0.28 10.80 39.18
C GLY A 18 -0.64 11.93 39.65
N CYS A 19 -0.73 13.02 38.88
CA CYS A 19 -1.65 14.13 39.19
C CYS A 19 -3.07 13.96 38.65
N LEU A 20 -3.35 12.89 37.92
CA LEU A 20 -4.62 12.70 37.21
C LEU A 20 -5.66 11.95 38.02
N LEU A 21 -6.91 12.38 37.93
CA LEU A 21 -8.07 11.62 38.37
C LEU A 21 -8.60 10.78 37.20
N VAL A 22 -8.45 9.46 37.27
CA VAL A 22 -8.93 8.53 36.26
C VAL A 22 -10.31 8.02 36.64
N GLN A 23 -11.30 8.21 35.76
CA GLN A 23 -12.70 7.80 35.95
C GLN A 23 -13.11 6.74 34.91
N PRO A 24 -12.79 5.45 35.12
CA PRO A 24 -13.01 4.40 34.14
C PRO A 24 -14.46 4.24 33.62
N PRO A 25 -15.52 4.30 34.45
CA PRO A 25 -16.89 4.14 33.96
C PRO A 25 -17.32 5.27 33.00
N LEU A 26 -16.80 6.48 33.20
CA LEU A 26 -17.07 7.66 32.36
C LEU A 26 -16.14 7.75 31.16
N ARG A 27 -15.08 6.93 31.14
CA ARG A 27 -13.97 7.00 30.19
C ARG A 27 -13.26 8.36 30.18
N GLN A 28 -13.20 9.01 31.34
CA GLN A 28 -12.60 10.34 31.48
C GLN A 28 -11.35 10.29 32.33
N ILE A 29 -10.39 11.14 32.00
CA ILE A 29 -9.25 11.47 32.84
C ILE A 29 -9.24 12.98 33.01
N THR A 30 -9.17 13.44 34.26
CA THR A 30 -9.23 14.85 34.63
C THR A 30 -7.95 15.27 35.33
N ASP A 31 -7.40 16.41 34.95
CA ASP A 31 -6.23 16.98 35.61
C ASP A 31 -6.61 17.84 36.84
N PRO A 32 -5.64 18.31 37.65
CA PRO A 32 -5.93 19.16 38.80
C PRO A 32 -6.55 20.52 38.46
N ASP A 33 -6.38 21.00 37.23
CA ASP A 33 -6.91 22.29 36.76
C ASP A 33 -8.34 22.16 36.20
N GLY A 34 -8.89 20.94 36.17
CA GLY A 34 -10.25 20.62 35.76
C GLY A 34 -10.42 20.29 34.28
N GLU A 35 -9.34 20.27 33.50
CA GLU A 35 -9.37 19.81 32.11
C GLU A 35 -9.60 18.31 32.06
N SER A 36 -10.49 17.85 31.16
CA SER A 36 -10.86 16.43 31.07
C SER A 36 -10.77 15.92 29.63
N GLU A 37 -10.13 14.77 29.45
CA GLU A 37 -10.03 14.07 28.16
C GLU A 37 -10.84 12.77 28.18
N THR A 38 -11.56 12.47 27.08
CA THR A 38 -12.22 11.17 26.89
C THR A 38 -11.28 10.18 26.25
N VAL A 39 -11.10 9.01 26.88
CA VAL A 39 -10.06 8.04 26.51
C VAL A 39 -10.66 6.77 25.92
N GLU A 40 -9.98 6.16 24.93
CA GLU A 40 -10.36 4.87 24.37
C GLU A 40 -10.47 3.79 25.48
N PRO A 41 -11.50 2.92 25.46
CA PRO A 41 -11.69 1.90 26.50
C PRO A 41 -10.46 1.03 26.74
N ARG A 42 -9.75 0.65 25.67
CA ARG A 42 -8.59 -0.24 25.77
C ARG A 42 -7.38 0.44 26.41
N VAL A 43 -7.22 1.74 26.20
CA VAL A 43 -6.16 2.54 26.82
C VAL A 43 -6.39 2.62 28.32
N LEU A 44 -7.63 2.87 28.76
CA LEU A 44 -7.98 2.85 30.19
C LEU A 44 -7.78 1.47 30.82
N GLN A 45 -8.15 0.40 30.12
CA GLN A 45 -7.90 -0.96 30.62
C GLN A 45 -6.41 -1.23 30.83
N VAL A 46 -5.55 -0.82 29.89
CA VAL A 46 -4.09 -0.96 30.02
C VAL A 46 -3.55 -0.07 31.14
N LEU A 47 -4.01 1.17 31.28
CA LEU A 47 -3.62 2.04 32.39
C LEU A 47 -4.01 1.44 33.75
N ILE A 48 -5.20 0.84 33.86
CA ILE A 48 -5.64 0.11 35.06
C ILE A 48 -4.76 -1.13 35.31
N ALA A 49 -4.43 -1.89 34.26
CA ALA A 49 -3.59 -3.08 34.39
C ALA A 49 -2.19 -2.72 34.91
N LEU A 50 -1.61 -1.64 34.40
CA LEU A 50 -0.29 -1.15 34.82
C LEU A 50 -0.34 -0.48 36.21
N SER A 51 -1.37 0.29 36.53
CA SER A 51 -1.50 0.96 37.84
C SER A 51 -1.76 -0.02 38.99
N ARG A 52 -2.32 -1.20 38.71
CA ARG A 52 -2.45 -2.30 39.69
C ARG A 52 -1.11 -2.96 40.05
N ALA A 53 -0.05 -2.69 39.29
CA ALA A 53 1.28 -3.24 39.48
C ALA A 53 2.36 -2.14 39.43
N PRO A 54 2.29 -1.12 40.32
CA PRO A 54 3.17 0.04 40.26
C PRO A 54 4.64 -0.38 40.39
N GLY A 55 5.51 0.15 39.51
CA GLY A 55 6.93 -0.19 39.46
C GLY A 55 7.27 -1.62 38.99
N THR A 56 6.28 -2.50 38.86
CA THR A 56 6.45 -3.90 38.46
C THR A 56 6.19 -4.07 36.97
N VAL A 57 6.88 -5.02 36.34
CA VAL A 57 6.69 -5.33 34.91
C VAL A 57 5.44 -6.18 34.73
N VAL A 58 4.51 -5.69 33.92
CA VAL A 58 3.36 -6.44 33.43
C VAL A 58 3.71 -7.04 32.06
N SER A 59 3.59 -8.35 31.92
CA SER A 59 3.93 -9.05 30.68
C SER A 59 2.92 -8.74 29.57
N ARG A 60 3.31 -9.02 28.32
CA ARG A 60 2.39 -8.89 27.17
C ARG A 60 1.19 -9.82 27.31
N ASP A 61 1.43 -11.05 27.75
CA ASP A 61 0.37 -12.06 27.93
C ASP A 61 -0.61 -11.65 29.03
N ASP A 62 -0.12 -11.05 30.12
CA ASP A 62 -0.97 -10.52 31.20
C ASP A 62 -1.82 -9.34 30.72
N LEU A 63 -1.24 -8.45 29.90
CA LEU A 63 -2.01 -7.36 29.26
C LEU A 63 -3.07 -7.92 28.32
N ILE A 64 -2.73 -8.93 27.49
CA ILE A 64 -3.68 -9.60 26.59
C ILE A 64 -4.82 -10.23 27.39
N ALA A 65 -4.50 -10.99 28.43
CA ALA A 65 -5.48 -11.66 29.27
C ALA A 65 -6.42 -10.66 29.96
N SER A 66 -5.86 -9.64 30.63
CA SER A 66 -6.62 -8.66 31.41
C SER A 66 -7.39 -7.65 30.55
N CYS A 67 -6.81 -7.18 29.45
CA CYS A 67 -7.37 -6.08 28.68
C CYS A 67 -8.11 -6.55 27.43
N TRP A 68 -7.73 -7.67 26.80
CA TRP A 68 -8.37 -8.19 25.58
C TRP A 68 -9.18 -9.48 25.80
N GLY A 69 -9.26 -9.97 27.05
CA GLY A 69 -10.04 -11.16 27.41
C GLY A 69 -9.49 -12.43 26.75
N GLY A 70 -8.16 -12.54 26.61
CA GLY A 70 -7.50 -13.72 26.04
C GLY A 70 -7.60 -13.88 24.53
N ARG A 71 -8.12 -12.88 23.79
CA ARG A 71 -8.10 -12.87 22.31
C ARG A 71 -6.66 -12.76 21.80
N ILE A 72 -6.35 -13.38 20.65
CA ILE A 72 -5.01 -13.25 20.02
C ILE A 72 -4.89 -11.85 19.41
N VAL A 73 -3.91 -11.08 19.89
CA VAL A 73 -3.67 -9.69 19.52
C VAL A 73 -2.25 -9.58 19.01
N GLY A 74 -2.05 -8.92 17.86
CA GLY A 74 -0.70 -8.67 17.34
C GLY A 74 0.04 -7.61 18.16
N ASP A 75 1.37 -7.68 18.19
CA ASP A 75 2.23 -6.77 18.96
C ASP A 75 1.95 -5.30 18.65
N ASP A 76 1.60 -4.97 17.40
CA ASP A 76 1.28 -3.62 16.96
C ASP A 76 0.04 -3.02 17.65
N ALA A 77 -0.94 -3.85 18.01
CA ALA A 77 -2.12 -3.39 18.73
C ALA A 77 -1.81 -3.09 20.21
N ILE A 78 -0.89 -3.84 20.83
CA ILE A 78 -0.37 -3.53 22.17
C ILE A 78 0.46 -2.25 22.09
N ASN A 79 1.37 -2.15 21.10
CA ASN A 79 2.22 -0.98 20.90
C ASN A 79 1.41 0.30 20.64
N ARG A 80 0.32 0.23 19.86
CA ARG A 80 -0.60 1.36 19.63
C ARG A 80 -1.22 1.85 20.93
N VAL A 81 -1.74 0.93 21.75
CA VAL A 81 -2.39 1.27 23.03
C VAL A 81 -1.37 1.82 24.04
N ILE A 82 -0.18 1.24 24.12
CA ILE A 82 0.93 1.78 24.93
C ILE A 82 1.36 3.16 24.43
N GLY A 83 1.41 3.37 23.11
CA GLY A 83 1.71 4.69 22.53
C GLY A 83 0.65 5.74 22.84
N GLN A 84 -0.64 5.38 22.85
CA GLN A 84 -1.72 6.26 23.31
C GLN A 84 -1.60 6.56 24.82
N ALA A 85 -1.31 5.56 25.64
CA ALA A 85 -1.10 5.74 27.08
C ALA A 85 0.09 6.67 27.38
N ARG A 86 1.18 6.59 26.60
CA ARG A 86 2.32 7.53 26.69
C ARG A 86 1.96 8.95 26.31
N ARG A 87 1.12 9.15 25.28
CA ARG A 87 0.63 10.49 24.93
C ARG A 87 -0.24 11.10 26.03
N ILE A 88 -1.04 10.30 26.72
CA ILE A 88 -1.78 10.76 27.91
C ILE A 88 -0.79 11.18 29.01
N ALA A 89 0.26 10.40 29.22
CA ALA A 89 1.31 10.72 30.17
C ALA A 89 2.01 12.05 29.85
N GLU A 90 2.41 12.27 28.59
CA GLU A 90 3.09 13.48 28.12
C GLU A 90 2.16 14.70 28.00
N GLY A 91 0.90 14.49 27.63
CA GLY A 91 -0.13 15.51 27.44
C GLY A 91 -0.81 15.91 28.75
N ILE A 92 -2.07 15.51 28.94
CA ILE A 92 -2.88 15.86 30.13
C ILE A 92 -2.18 15.45 31.43
N GLY A 93 -1.41 14.36 31.42
CA GLY A 93 -0.63 13.87 32.56
C GLY A 93 0.59 14.68 32.94
N ARG A 94 1.03 15.65 32.12
CA ARG A 94 2.17 16.55 32.38
C ARG A 94 3.43 15.81 32.85
N SER A 95 3.65 14.61 32.33
CA SER A 95 4.74 13.70 32.71
C SER A 95 4.76 13.29 34.19
N SER A 96 3.63 13.34 34.90
CA SER A 96 3.49 12.89 36.30
C SER A 96 3.64 11.37 36.46
N PHE A 97 3.51 10.62 35.37
CA PHE A 97 3.85 9.21 35.30
C PHE A 97 4.49 8.91 33.94
N ARG A 98 5.19 7.79 33.81
CA ARG A 98 5.74 7.29 32.54
C ARG A 98 5.59 5.79 32.41
N ILE A 99 5.51 5.32 31.16
CA ILE A 99 5.43 3.89 30.84
C ILE A 99 6.71 3.46 30.12
N GLU A 100 7.50 2.63 30.78
CA GLU A 100 8.75 2.10 30.23
C GLU A 100 8.52 0.73 29.58
N THR A 101 9.25 0.48 28.50
CA THR A 101 9.32 -0.84 27.87
C THR A 101 10.53 -1.58 28.41
N VAL A 102 10.30 -2.73 29.04
CA VAL A 102 11.37 -3.67 29.39
C VAL A 102 11.50 -4.65 28.23
N ALA A 103 12.60 -4.53 27.49
CA ALA A 103 12.83 -5.28 26.25
C ALA A 103 12.57 -6.78 26.45
N ARG A 104 11.72 -7.36 25.60
CA ARG A 104 11.31 -8.79 25.61
C ARG A 104 10.57 -9.28 26.87
N VAL A 105 10.33 -8.43 27.88
CA VAL A 105 9.65 -8.83 29.12
C VAL A 105 8.24 -8.23 29.20
N GLY A 106 8.09 -6.92 29.02
CA GLY A 106 6.78 -6.28 29.19
C GLY A 106 6.86 -4.77 29.37
N TYR A 107 5.90 -4.22 30.10
CA TYR A 107 5.79 -2.78 30.36
C TYR A 107 5.67 -2.53 31.85
N ARG A 108 6.26 -1.43 32.32
CA ARG A 108 6.09 -0.99 33.71
C ARG A 108 5.70 0.47 33.76
N LEU A 109 4.90 0.83 34.76
CA LEU A 109 4.51 2.20 35.04
C LEU A 109 5.32 2.73 36.23
N LEU A 110 5.83 3.94 36.07
CA LEU A 110 6.58 4.68 37.09
C LEU A 110 5.88 6.02 37.32
N GLU A 111 5.71 6.40 38.58
CA GLU A 111 5.21 7.72 38.98
C GLU A 111 6.39 8.55 39.48
N ASP A 112 6.50 9.80 39.02
CA ASP A 112 7.52 10.72 39.49
C ASP A 112 6.93 11.49 40.70
N ALA A 113 7.64 11.46 41.84
CA ALA A 113 7.17 12.06 43.10
C ALA A 113 6.84 13.56 42.96
N PRO A 114 5.86 14.11 43.72
CA PRO A 114 5.33 15.45 43.46
C PRO A 114 6.36 16.54 43.77
N HIS A 115 6.79 17.27 42.75
CA HIS A 115 7.54 18.52 42.94
C HIS A 115 6.56 19.68 43.16
N SER A 116 6.62 20.24 44.35
CA SER A 116 5.93 21.45 44.78
C SER A 116 6.26 22.67 43.90
N ALA A 117 5.19 23.37 43.50
CA ALA A 117 4.99 24.82 43.43
C ALA A 117 6.21 25.76 43.22
N VAL A 118 6.14 26.59 42.16
CA VAL A 118 6.00 28.08 42.17
C VAL A 118 6.47 28.66 40.80
N PRO A 119 5.86 29.79 40.31
CA PRO A 119 5.59 30.08 38.90
C PRO A 119 6.46 31.20 38.30
N ALA A 120 6.33 31.47 36.99
CA ALA A 120 5.84 32.76 36.46
C ALA A 120 6.11 32.98 34.95
N THR A 121 5.04 33.45 34.28
CA THR A 121 4.97 34.52 33.25
C THR A 121 5.37 34.31 31.78
N GLY A 122 4.40 34.59 30.88
CA GLY A 122 4.63 35.19 29.56
C GLY A 122 3.83 34.57 28.39
N PRO A 123 2.85 35.26 27.77
CA PRO A 123 1.88 34.68 26.84
C PRO A 123 2.28 34.85 25.36
N ALA A 124 1.98 33.86 24.51
CA ALA A 124 1.89 34.03 23.06
C ALA A 124 0.97 32.96 22.42
N GLU A 125 -0.29 33.36 22.23
CA GLU A 125 -1.22 33.09 21.12
C GLU A 125 -1.08 31.79 20.28
N ALA A 126 -2.17 31.01 20.30
CA ALA A 126 -2.42 29.86 19.43
C ALA A 126 -3.06 30.28 18.09
N PRO A 127 -2.84 29.54 16.99
CA PRO A 127 -3.77 29.54 15.87
C PRO A 127 -4.83 28.43 16.03
N ALA A 128 -6.07 28.79 15.69
CA ALA A 128 -7.26 27.97 15.77
C ALA A 128 -7.28 26.77 14.80
N ASN A 129 -7.77 25.63 15.28
CA ASN A 129 -8.12 24.47 14.45
C ASN A 129 -9.39 24.75 13.62
N PRO A 130 -9.44 24.39 12.32
CA PRO A 130 -10.71 24.28 11.61
C PRO A 130 -11.42 22.97 12.02
N ARG A 131 -12.73 23.10 12.26
CA ARG A 131 -13.65 22.02 12.59
C ARG A 131 -13.74 21.03 11.42
N LEU A 132 -13.49 19.74 11.67
CA LEU A 132 -13.73 18.67 10.72
C LEU A 132 -15.19 18.17 10.83
N ASP A 133 -15.89 18.28 9.70
CA ASP A 133 -17.28 17.90 9.48
C ASP A 133 -17.45 16.36 9.43
N ARG A 134 -18.60 15.88 9.92
CA ARG A 134 -18.94 14.47 10.21
C ARG A 134 -19.11 13.56 8.98
N ARG A 135 -18.71 14.01 7.78
CA ARG A 135 -18.90 13.28 6.51
C ARG A 135 -17.75 12.34 6.13
N MET A 136 -16.68 12.25 6.93
CA MET A 136 -15.52 11.37 6.66
C MET A 136 -15.66 9.91 7.15
N LEU A 137 -16.86 9.46 7.54
CA LEU A 137 -17.12 8.04 7.78
C LEU A 137 -17.58 7.40 6.46
N MET A 138 -16.62 6.98 5.62
CA MET A 138 -16.70 6.04 4.48
C MET A 138 -15.64 6.44 3.44
N GLY A 139 -14.37 6.12 3.69
CA GLY A 139 -13.30 6.49 2.77
C GLY A 139 -11.95 5.95 3.22
N GLY A 140 -11.77 4.63 3.15
CA GLY A 140 -10.48 4.00 3.41
C GLY A 140 -9.94 3.38 2.14
N ILE A 141 -8.84 3.88 1.57
CA ILE A 141 -8.10 3.23 0.48
C ILE A 141 -6.62 3.55 0.60
N GLY A 142 -5.72 2.57 0.43
CA GLY A 142 -4.31 2.83 0.23
C GLY A 142 -3.38 1.63 0.02
N ALA A 143 -3.12 1.29 -1.26
CA ALA A 143 -2.03 0.46 -1.79
C ALA A 143 -2.31 -0.04 -3.23
N GLY A 144 -1.69 0.62 -4.22
CA GLY A 144 -1.63 0.15 -5.62
C GLY A 144 -0.62 -0.95 -5.90
N ALA A 145 -0.44 -1.88 -4.96
CA ALA A 145 0.41 -3.06 -5.15
C ALA A 145 -0.21 -4.36 -4.63
N LEU A 146 -1.32 -4.31 -3.88
CA LEU A 146 -1.75 -5.43 -3.05
C LEU A 146 -2.70 -6.46 -3.68
N LEU A 147 -3.11 -6.28 -4.95
CA LEU A 147 -4.39 -6.79 -5.41
C LEU A 147 -4.37 -8.16 -6.11
N LEU A 148 -3.22 -8.85 -6.16
CA LEU A 148 -3.12 -10.14 -6.86
C LEU A 148 -3.49 -11.38 -6.02
N ALA A 149 -3.72 -11.25 -4.71
CA ALA A 149 -3.53 -12.40 -3.82
C ALA A 149 -4.77 -13.27 -3.49
N ALA A 150 -6.00 -12.77 -3.53
CA ALA A 150 -7.14 -13.55 -3.00
C ALA A 150 -8.45 -13.48 -3.80
N GLY A 151 -8.75 -12.34 -4.45
CA GLY A 151 -10.03 -12.11 -5.17
C GLY A 151 -10.33 -13.10 -6.30
N GLY A 152 -9.42 -13.17 -7.29
CA GLY A 152 -9.57 -14.10 -8.42
C GLY A 152 -9.39 -15.56 -8.02
N ALA A 153 -8.64 -15.80 -6.94
CA ALA A 153 -8.28 -17.13 -6.48
C ALA A 153 -9.47 -17.86 -5.80
N PHE A 154 -10.26 -17.20 -4.96
CA PHE A 154 -11.45 -17.81 -4.34
C PHE A 154 -12.51 -18.24 -5.38
N LEU A 155 -12.70 -17.45 -6.43
CA LEU A 155 -13.70 -17.75 -7.46
C LEU A 155 -13.17 -18.67 -8.58
N ALA A 156 -11.87 -18.64 -8.89
CA ALA A 156 -11.24 -19.65 -9.76
C ALA A 156 -11.38 -21.07 -9.17
N MET A 157 -11.35 -21.21 -7.85
CA MET A 157 -11.65 -22.50 -7.20
C MET A 157 -13.12 -22.90 -7.31
N ARG A 158 -14.05 -21.95 -7.49
CA ARG A 158 -15.50 -22.22 -7.56
C ARG A 158 -15.93 -22.89 -8.88
N GLY A 159 -15.07 -22.86 -9.90
CA GLY A 159 -15.27 -23.55 -11.19
C GLY A 159 -14.59 -24.91 -11.29
N ARG A 160 -13.88 -25.38 -10.25
CA ARG A 160 -13.31 -26.72 -10.18
C ARG A 160 -14.33 -27.67 -9.55
N SER A 161 -14.32 -28.94 -9.94
CA SER A 161 -15.13 -30.01 -9.33
C SER A 161 -14.91 -30.14 -7.82
N ASP A 162 -13.76 -29.69 -7.32
CA ASP A 162 -13.38 -29.63 -5.91
C ASP A 162 -13.10 -28.17 -5.49
N GLY A 163 -14.17 -27.40 -5.25
CA GLY A 163 -14.05 -26.08 -4.64
C GLY A 163 -13.39 -26.12 -3.25
N PRO A 164 -13.04 -24.98 -2.65
CA PRO A 164 -12.41 -24.97 -1.34
C PRO A 164 -13.36 -25.62 -0.33
N PRO A 165 -12.86 -26.37 0.67
CA PRO A 165 -13.71 -26.99 1.67
C PRO A 165 -14.70 -25.98 2.26
N ALA A 166 -15.97 -26.40 2.41
CA ALA A 166 -17.05 -25.51 2.84
C ALA A 166 -16.74 -24.76 4.15
N ALA A 167 -15.95 -25.38 5.03
CA ALA A 167 -15.47 -24.78 6.28
C ALA A 167 -14.64 -23.50 6.06
N ILE A 168 -13.77 -23.46 5.05
CA ILE A 168 -12.85 -22.34 4.82
C ILE A 168 -13.32 -21.38 3.73
N ALA A 169 -14.30 -21.77 2.91
CA ALA A 169 -14.80 -20.95 1.81
C ALA A 169 -15.21 -19.51 2.23
N PRO A 170 -15.92 -19.29 3.35
CA PRO A 170 -16.24 -17.93 3.80
C PRO A 170 -15.00 -17.10 4.17
N LEU A 171 -13.97 -17.73 4.74
CA LEU A 171 -12.72 -17.06 5.10
C LEU A 171 -11.96 -16.62 3.85
N LEU A 172 -11.89 -17.49 2.84
CA LEU A 172 -11.26 -17.17 1.57
C LEU A 172 -11.99 -16.04 0.83
N ALA A 173 -13.33 -16.04 0.84
CA ALA A 173 -14.15 -14.97 0.28
C ALA A 173 -13.93 -13.62 0.99
N GLN A 174 -13.86 -13.62 2.32
CA GLN A 174 -13.58 -12.40 3.08
C GLN A 174 -12.15 -11.90 2.85
N ALA A 175 -11.18 -12.81 2.76
CA ALA A 175 -9.79 -12.45 2.46
C ALA A 175 -9.68 -11.84 1.07
N ALA A 176 -10.36 -12.42 0.08
CA ALA A 176 -10.54 -11.86 -1.25
C ALA A 176 -11.03 -10.42 -1.22
N THR A 177 -12.14 -10.16 -0.53
CA THR A 177 -12.70 -8.80 -0.38
C THR A 177 -11.75 -7.85 0.32
N ALA A 178 -11.09 -8.29 1.40
CA ALA A 178 -10.14 -7.47 2.15
C ALA A 178 -8.93 -7.07 1.29
N VAL A 179 -8.38 -8.00 0.49
CA VAL A 179 -7.33 -7.68 -0.49
C VAL A 179 -7.83 -6.66 -1.50
N GLN A 180 -9.06 -6.81 -2.02
CA GLN A 180 -9.65 -5.91 -3.03
C GLN A 180 -9.77 -4.45 -2.58
N GLN A 181 -9.76 -4.19 -1.27
CA GLN A 181 -9.74 -2.82 -0.75
C GLN A 181 -8.43 -2.10 -1.08
N GLY A 182 -7.35 -2.85 -1.36
CA GLY A 182 -6.04 -2.29 -1.67
C GLY A 182 -5.59 -1.35 -0.55
N THR A 183 -5.62 -1.80 0.70
CA THR A 183 -5.18 -1.05 1.90
C THR A 183 -4.13 -1.86 2.66
N ALA A 184 -3.28 -1.17 3.42
CA ALA A 184 -2.42 -1.83 4.41
C ALA A 184 -3.25 -2.68 5.39
N GLU A 185 -4.34 -2.11 5.91
CA GLU A 185 -5.26 -2.76 6.83
C GLU A 185 -5.99 -3.96 6.20
N GLY A 186 -6.41 -3.84 4.94
CA GLY A 186 -7.07 -4.91 4.19
C GLY A 186 -6.14 -6.08 3.92
N ALA A 187 -4.86 -5.81 3.66
CA ALA A 187 -3.83 -6.85 3.56
C ALA A 187 -3.62 -7.57 4.90
N ASP A 188 -3.50 -6.83 5.99
CA ASP A 188 -3.33 -7.41 7.33
C ASP A 188 -4.57 -8.24 7.73
N GLN A 189 -5.77 -7.77 7.40
CA GLN A 189 -7.02 -8.51 7.58
C GLN A 189 -7.05 -9.79 6.74
N ALA A 190 -6.65 -9.73 5.47
CA ALA A 190 -6.59 -10.90 4.60
C ALA A 190 -5.61 -11.95 5.12
N ILE A 191 -4.43 -11.54 5.60
CA ILE A 191 -3.47 -12.42 6.26
C ILE A 191 -4.10 -13.10 7.47
N GLY A 192 -4.81 -12.36 8.33
CA GLY A 192 -5.50 -12.94 9.49
C GLY A 192 -6.56 -13.98 9.11
N LEU A 193 -7.35 -13.72 8.07
CA LEU A 193 -8.36 -14.64 7.56
C LEU A 193 -7.76 -15.90 6.94
N LEU A 194 -6.69 -15.75 6.15
CA LEU A 194 -6.00 -16.88 5.51
C LEU A 194 -5.26 -17.75 6.54
N ARG A 195 -4.70 -17.17 7.61
CA ARG A 195 -4.16 -17.93 8.74
C ARG A 195 -5.20 -18.83 9.39
N ARG A 196 -6.40 -18.29 9.66
CA ARG A 196 -7.53 -19.08 10.18
C ARG A 196 -7.96 -20.18 9.20
N ALA A 197 -7.90 -19.91 7.89
CA ALA A 197 -8.23 -20.91 6.87
C ALA A 197 -7.26 -22.09 6.90
N VAL A 198 -5.94 -21.84 7.00
CA VAL A 198 -4.94 -22.93 7.08
C VAL A 198 -4.93 -23.63 8.44
N GLU A 199 -5.36 -22.98 9.52
CA GLU A 199 -5.58 -23.63 10.82
C GLU A 199 -6.77 -24.61 10.77
N GLN A 200 -7.84 -24.25 10.05
CA GLN A 200 -9.02 -25.11 9.87
C GLN A 200 -8.82 -26.20 8.80
N CYS A 201 -7.94 -25.96 7.83
CA CYS A 201 -7.56 -26.94 6.82
C CYS A 201 -6.04 -26.96 6.61
N PRO A 202 -5.28 -27.68 7.47
CA PRO A 202 -3.82 -27.74 7.40
C PRO A 202 -3.26 -28.39 6.12
N ASP A 203 -4.08 -29.19 5.42
CA ASP A 203 -3.71 -29.92 4.21
C ASP A 203 -4.26 -29.26 2.93
N CYS A 204 -4.85 -28.07 3.02
CA CYS A 204 -5.32 -27.30 1.87
C CYS A 204 -4.17 -26.53 1.19
N ALA A 205 -3.59 -27.08 0.14
CA ALA A 205 -2.50 -26.46 -0.61
C ALA A 205 -2.80 -25.03 -1.10
N ASP A 206 -3.99 -24.82 -1.68
CA ASP A 206 -4.38 -23.50 -2.21
C ASP A 206 -4.52 -22.44 -1.10
N ALA A 207 -4.99 -22.81 0.10
CA ALA A 207 -5.09 -21.88 1.22
C ALA A 207 -3.69 -21.43 1.69
N TRP A 208 -2.74 -22.37 1.76
CA TRP A 208 -1.33 -22.07 2.02
C TRP A 208 -0.72 -21.20 0.92
N GLY A 209 -1.01 -21.50 -0.34
CA GLY A 209 -0.49 -20.75 -1.47
C GLY A 209 -1.04 -19.32 -1.52
N MET A 210 -2.33 -19.10 -1.26
CA MET A 210 -2.93 -17.77 -1.13
C MET A 210 -2.34 -16.98 0.04
N LEU A 211 -2.10 -17.64 1.18
CA LEU A 211 -1.43 -17.03 2.34
C LEU A 211 -0.02 -16.58 1.97
N ALA A 212 0.74 -17.46 1.29
CA ALA A 212 2.08 -17.17 0.79
C ALA A 212 2.09 -15.96 -0.16
N LEU A 213 1.14 -15.94 -1.11
CA LEU A 213 1.03 -14.86 -2.08
C LEU A 213 0.66 -13.53 -1.40
N THR A 214 -0.25 -13.57 -0.43
CA THR A 214 -0.64 -12.38 0.34
C THR A 214 0.55 -11.84 1.15
N TYR A 215 1.32 -12.72 1.79
CA TYR A 215 2.57 -12.32 2.46
C TYR A 215 3.58 -11.70 1.49
N ALA A 216 3.83 -12.34 0.35
CA ALA A 216 4.81 -11.89 -0.63
C ALA A 216 4.46 -10.50 -1.20
N VAL A 217 3.20 -10.31 -1.57
CA VAL A 217 2.71 -9.03 -2.10
C VAL A 217 2.72 -7.95 -1.02
N THR A 218 2.35 -8.29 0.23
CA THR A 218 2.41 -7.33 1.35
C THR A 218 3.83 -6.87 1.61
N ALA A 219 4.80 -7.78 1.55
CA ALA A 219 6.21 -7.47 1.78
C ALA A 219 6.77 -6.40 0.82
N GLN A 220 6.28 -6.33 -0.43
CA GLN A 220 6.71 -5.33 -1.41
C GLN A 220 6.39 -3.89 -0.96
N GLY A 221 5.30 -3.72 -0.22
CA GLY A 221 4.90 -2.43 0.33
C GLY A 221 5.52 -2.08 1.68
N ARG A 222 6.29 -2.96 2.31
CA ARG A 222 6.87 -2.73 3.66
C ARG A 222 8.37 -2.46 3.60
N SER A 223 8.96 -2.06 4.72
CA SER A 223 10.40 -1.83 4.88
C SER A 223 10.93 -2.49 6.17
N GLY A 224 12.27 -2.58 6.27
CA GLY A 224 12.96 -3.06 7.47
C GLY A 224 12.58 -4.48 7.90
N ALA A 225 12.54 -4.70 9.23
CA ALA A 225 12.29 -6.02 9.81
C ALA A 225 10.90 -6.59 9.46
N LEU A 226 9.88 -5.73 9.30
CA LEU A 226 8.54 -6.18 8.92
C LEU A 226 8.54 -6.79 7.51
N ARG A 227 9.22 -6.14 6.57
CA ARG A 227 9.38 -6.68 5.20
C ARG A 227 10.04 -8.04 5.24
N GLU A 228 11.16 -8.18 5.95
CA GLU A 228 11.89 -9.44 5.99
C GLU A 228 11.08 -10.57 6.66
N ASN A 229 10.33 -10.25 7.73
CA ASN A 229 9.44 -11.21 8.37
C ASN A 229 8.35 -11.70 7.40
N LEU A 230 7.71 -10.80 6.66
CA LEU A 230 6.69 -11.17 5.67
C LEU A 230 7.29 -12.00 4.53
N ARG A 231 8.51 -11.72 4.09
CA ARG A 231 9.22 -12.53 3.09
C ARG A 231 9.49 -13.94 3.59
N SER A 232 9.99 -14.11 4.81
CA SER A 232 10.19 -15.43 5.43
C SER A 232 8.89 -16.21 5.50
N ARG A 233 7.81 -15.59 6.00
CA ARG A 233 6.49 -16.23 6.09
C ARG A 233 5.92 -16.60 4.73
N ALA A 234 6.15 -15.78 3.70
CA ALA A 234 5.76 -16.09 2.33
C ALA A 234 6.49 -17.35 1.82
N GLN A 235 7.79 -17.49 2.11
CA GLN A 235 8.57 -18.66 1.72
C GLN A 235 8.11 -19.92 2.45
N GLU A 236 7.87 -19.84 3.76
CA GLU A 236 7.38 -20.96 4.58
C GLU A 236 6.01 -21.45 4.11
N ALA A 237 5.04 -20.54 3.97
CA ALA A 237 3.70 -20.88 3.48
C ALA A 237 3.72 -21.39 2.04
N GLY A 238 4.57 -20.79 1.18
CA GLY A 238 4.73 -21.21 -0.20
C GLY A 238 5.33 -22.61 -0.31
N LYS A 239 6.33 -22.92 0.52
CA LYS A 239 6.91 -24.26 0.61
C LYS A 239 5.86 -25.28 1.06
N ARG A 240 5.07 -24.96 2.09
CA ARG A 240 3.99 -25.85 2.55
C ARG A 240 2.96 -26.13 1.44
N ALA A 241 2.60 -25.13 0.65
CA ALA A 241 1.71 -25.31 -0.50
C ALA A 241 2.31 -26.21 -1.58
N GLU A 242 3.61 -26.07 -1.89
CA GLU A 242 4.33 -26.94 -2.84
C GLU A 242 4.49 -28.37 -2.33
N ASP A 243 4.78 -28.56 -1.03
CA ASP A 243 4.89 -29.88 -0.40
C ASP A 243 3.56 -30.65 -0.45
N LEU A 244 2.43 -29.93 -0.31
CA LEU A 244 1.08 -30.49 -0.44
C LEU A 244 0.65 -30.71 -1.89
N GLN A 245 1.04 -29.79 -2.78
CA GLN A 245 0.70 -29.83 -4.20
C GLN A 245 1.84 -29.22 -5.03
N PRO A 246 2.72 -30.05 -5.60
CA PRO A 246 3.77 -29.58 -6.49
C PRO A 246 3.20 -28.79 -7.67
N GLY A 247 3.73 -27.59 -7.91
CA GLY A 247 3.25 -26.68 -8.96
C GLY A 247 2.02 -25.86 -8.56
N ASN A 248 1.71 -25.76 -7.26
CA ASN A 248 0.61 -24.91 -6.79
C ASN A 248 0.75 -23.48 -7.33
N VAL A 249 -0.24 -23.01 -8.10
CA VAL A 249 -0.14 -21.75 -8.85
C VAL A 249 0.04 -20.53 -7.94
N HIS A 250 -0.57 -20.54 -6.75
CA HIS A 250 -0.43 -19.44 -5.78
C HIS A 250 0.96 -19.43 -5.14
N ALA A 251 1.54 -20.58 -4.85
CA ALA A 251 2.91 -20.69 -4.37
C ALA A 251 3.93 -20.24 -5.44
N VAL A 252 3.71 -20.61 -6.70
CA VAL A 252 4.52 -20.12 -7.83
C VAL A 252 4.43 -18.60 -7.96
N LEU A 253 3.23 -18.03 -7.84
CA LEU A 253 3.04 -16.59 -7.84
C LEU A 253 3.75 -15.93 -6.66
N ALA A 254 3.58 -16.44 -5.44
CA ALA A 254 4.20 -15.91 -4.24
C ALA A 254 5.72 -15.84 -4.37
N THR A 255 6.32 -16.96 -4.78
CA THR A 255 7.77 -17.08 -4.97
C THR A 255 8.28 -16.21 -6.12
N ALA A 256 7.50 -15.99 -7.18
CA ALA A 256 7.82 -15.05 -8.24
C ALA A 256 7.84 -13.59 -7.73
N GLN A 257 6.88 -13.20 -6.88
CA GLN A 257 6.81 -11.86 -6.27
C GLN A 257 7.96 -11.56 -5.31
N LEU A 258 8.61 -12.59 -4.76
CA LEU A 258 9.78 -12.43 -3.89
C LEU A 258 11.09 -12.19 -4.65
N ILE A 259 11.11 -12.39 -5.97
CA ILE A 259 12.28 -12.16 -6.81
C ILE A 259 12.42 -10.66 -7.09
N PRO A 260 13.55 -10.01 -6.73
CA PRO A 260 13.80 -8.63 -7.14
C PRO A 260 13.70 -8.50 -8.67
N GLN A 261 12.99 -7.51 -9.18
CA GLN A 261 12.69 -7.45 -10.62
C GLN A 261 13.92 -7.15 -11.47
N PHE A 262 14.76 -6.20 -11.02
CA PHE A 262 15.93 -5.77 -11.79
C PHE A 262 16.89 -6.92 -12.05
N GLY A 263 17.23 -7.10 -13.32
CA GLY A 263 18.08 -8.19 -13.80
C GLY A 263 17.44 -9.60 -13.76
N ASN A 264 16.19 -9.76 -13.34
CA ASN A 264 15.57 -11.08 -13.14
C ASN A 264 14.27 -11.32 -13.94
N TRP A 265 13.85 -10.41 -14.83
CA TRP A 265 12.61 -10.57 -15.60
C TRP A 265 12.51 -11.92 -16.32
N GLY A 266 13.59 -12.40 -16.94
CA GLY A 266 13.60 -13.71 -17.62
C GLY A 266 13.37 -14.88 -16.66
N ARG A 267 13.94 -14.81 -15.45
CA ARG A 267 13.72 -15.80 -14.38
C ARG A 267 12.26 -15.80 -13.91
N ILE A 268 11.69 -14.61 -13.74
CA ILE A 268 10.29 -14.43 -13.34
C ILE A 268 9.35 -14.94 -14.45
N GLU A 269 9.58 -14.54 -15.70
CA GLU A 269 8.78 -14.98 -16.86
C GLU A 269 8.79 -16.51 -17.00
N ASN A 270 9.97 -17.13 -17.01
CA ASN A 270 10.10 -18.58 -17.13
C ASN A 270 9.39 -19.33 -15.99
N ARG A 271 9.33 -18.74 -14.79
CA ARG A 271 8.62 -19.32 -13.66
C ARG A 271 7.11 -19.22 -13.84
N LEU A 272 6.61 -18.04 -14.20
CA LEU A 272 5.17 -17.81 -14.41
C LEU A 272 4.62 -18.58 -15.63
N ARG A 273 5.35 -18.64 -16.75
CA ARG A 273 4.93 -19.40 -17.94
C ARG A 273 4.85 -20.90 -17.70
N ARG A 274 5.74 -21.46 -16.88
CA ARG A 274 5.66 -22.88 -16.48
C ARG A 274 4.38 -23.17 -15.70
N ALA A 275 3.98 -22.30 -14.76
CA ALA A 275 2.70 -22.44 -14.08
C ALA A 275 1.51 -22.25 -15.03
N GLN A 276 1.64 -21.40 -16.05
CA GLN A 276 0.57 -21.14 -17.01
C GLN A 276 0.20 -22.38 -17.82
N ALA A 277 1.15 -23.26 -18.11
CA ALA A 277 0.88 -24.52 -18.80
C ALA A 277 -0.13 -25.42 -18.05
N GLY A 278 -0.11 -25.41 -16.72
CA GLY A 278 -1.06 -26.17 -15.88
C GLY A 278 -2.30 -25.38 -15.44
N ALA A 279 -2.30 -24.06 -15.62
CA ALA A 279 -3.38 -23.16 -15.19
C ALA A 279 -3.59 -22.01 -16.19
N PRO A 280 -3.96 -22.31 -17.45
CA PRO A 280 -3.94 -21.34 -18.55
C PRO A 280 -4.87 -20.14 -18.36
N ASP A 281 -5.98 -20.33 -17.65
CA ASP A 281 -7.03 -19.31 -17.41
C ASP A 281 -7.09 -18.84 -15.95
N HIS A 282 -6.01 -19.03 -15.19
CA HIS A 282 -5.94 -18.54 -13.82
C HIS A 282 -5.73 -17.03 -13.78
N GLN A 283 -6.77 -16.26 -13.41
CA GLN A 283 -6.79 -14.79 -13.49
C GLN A 283 -5.57 -14.11 -12.84
N PRO A 284 -5.19 -14.38 -11.57
CA PRO A 284 -4.00 -13.75 -10.98
C PRO A 284 -2.69 -14.03 -11.73
N LEU A 285 -2.60 -15.20 -12.39
CA LEU A 285 -1.42 -15.57 -13.17
C LEU A 285 -1.36 -14.82 -14.50
N LEU A 286 -2.51 -14.71 -15.19
CA LEU A 286 -2.63 -13.88 -16.38
C LEU A 286 -2.31 -12.41 -16.08
N MET A 287 -2.78 -11.89 -14.94
CA MET A 287 -2.43 -10.53 -14.49
C MET A 287 -0.93 -10.38 -14.19
N ALA A 288 -0.30 -11.33 -13.50
CA ALA A 288 1.13 -11.29 -13.20
C ALA A 288 1.98 -11.33 -14.48
N LEU A 289 1.63 -12.18 -15.44
CA LEU A 289 2.31 -12.22 -16.74
C LEU A 289 2.06 -10.95 -17.55
N GLY A 290 0.82 -10.47 -17.62
CA GLY A 290 0.48 -9.27 -18.39
C GLY A 290 1.20 -8.02 -17.89
N THR A 291 1.25 -7.84 -16.57
CA THR A 291 2.01 -6.75 -15.94
C THR A 291 3.52 -6.90 -16.14
N LEU A 292 4.06 -8.11 -16.07
CA LEU A 292 5.47 -8.38 -16.38
C LEU A 292 5.81 -8.04 -17.83
N MET A 293 4.96 -8.45 -18.79
CA MET A 293 5.15 -8.16 -20.21
C MET A 293 5.14 -6.65 -20.47
N GLY A 294 4.23 -5.91 -19.82
CA GLY A 294 4.26 -4.44 -19.84
C GLY A 294 5.56 -3.86 -19.25
N SER A 295 6.09 -4.42 -18.15
CA SER A 295 7.34 -3.97 -17.53
C SER A 295 8.60 -4.18 -18.40
N VAL A 296 8.53 -5.06 -19.40
CA VAL A 296 9.64 -5.32 -20.34
C VAL A 296 9.37 -4.77 -21.75
N GLY A 297 8.33 -3.96 -21.90
CA GLY A 297 7.97 -3.31 -23.17
C GLY A 297 7.31 -4.24 -24.20
N ARG A 298 6.86 -5.43 -23.81
CA ARG A 298 6.03 -6.35 -24.63
C ARG A 298 4.55 -6.05 -24.39
N CYS A 299 4.17 -4.79 -24.62
CA CYS A 299 2.88 -4.24 -24.27
C CYS A 299 1.69 -4.91 -24.98
N ARG A 300 1.83 -5.32 -26.25
CA ARG A 300 0.77 -6.03 -26.99
C ARG A 300 0.39 -7.36 -26.33
N GLU A 301 1.38 -8.19 -26.08
CA GLU A 301 1.17 -9.46 -25.37
C GLU A 301 0.66 -9.21 -23.94
N GLY A 302 1.18 -8.17 -23.28
CA GLY A 302 0.66 -7.73 -21.98
C GLY A 302 -0.84 -7.43 -22.03
N GLY A 303 -1.29 -6.68 -23.05
CA GLY A 303 -2.69 -6.39 -23.32
C GLY A 303 -3.53 -7.66 -23.49
N GLU A 304 -3.11 -8.57 -24.37
CA GLU A 304 -3.83 -9.83 -24.64
C GLU A 304 -4.00 -10.68 -23.36
N LEU A 305 -2.97 -10.75 -22.52
CA LEU A 305 -3.01 -11.46 -21.24
C LEU A 305 -3.99 -10.81 -20.25
N ILE A 306 -4.02 -9.49 -20.16
CA ILE A 306 -4.95 -8.77 -19.28
C ILE A 306 -6.39 -8.89 -19.78
N GLU A 307 -6.64 -8.82 -21.07
CA GLU A 307 -7.98 -9.05 -21.62
C GLU A 307 -8.49 -10.46 -21.33
N ARG A 308 -7.63 -11.47 -21.41
CA ARG A 308 -7.98 -12.82 -20.98
C ARG A 308 -8.30 -12.83 -19.48
N ALA A 309 -7.54 -12.12 -18.64
CA ALA A 309 -7.81 -12.01 -17.22
C ALA A 309 -9.18 -11.38 -16.92
N VAL A 310 -9.60 -10.37 -17.71
CA VAL A 310 -10.93 -9.74 -17.62
C VAL A 310 -12.06 -10.72 -17.94
N LYS A 311 -11.85 -11.62 -18.90
CA LYS A 311 -12.88 -12.60 -19.32
C LYS A 311 -13.10 -13.74 -18.33
N VAL A 312 -12.07 -14.14 -17.58
CA VAL A 312 -12.09 -15.40 -16.81
C VAL A 312 -12.37 -15.24 -15.31
N GLY A 313 -12.27 -14.03 -14.77
CA GLY A 313 -12.50 -13.82 -13.34
C GLY A 313 -13.33 -12.57 -13.04
N PRO A 314 -13.66 -12.36 -11.76
CA PRO A 314 -14.54 -11.27 -11.36
C PRO A 314 -13.95 -9.90 -11.73
N PRO A 315 -14.80 -8.92 -12.07
CA PRO A 315 -14.35 -7.54 -12.21
C PRO A 315 -13.83 -7.04 -10.86
N SER A 316 -12.78 -6.23 -10.92
CA SER A 316 -12.26 -5.52 -9.76
C SER A 316 -11.68 -4.18 -10.21
N PRO A 317 -11.66 -3.16 -9.33
CA PRO A 317 -11.09 -1.86 -9.68
C PRO A 317 -9.58 -1.96 -10.03
N ALA A 318 -8.87 -2.94 -9.46
CA ALA A 318 -7.49 -3.25 -9.81
C ALA A 318 -7.36 -3.76 -11.25
N LEU A 319 -8.18 -4.74 -11.61
CA LEU A 319 -8.20 -5.32 -12.93
C LEU A 319 -8.57 -4.27 -13.99
N ALA A 320 -9.57 -3.43 -13.69
CA ALA A 320 -9.97 -2.32 -14.54
C ALA A 320 -8.82 -1.32 -14.75
N GLN A 321 -8.07 -0.95 -13.69
CA GLN A 321 -6.86 -0.14 -13.83
C GLN A 321 -5.85 -0.79 -14.79
N PHE A 322 -5.50 -2.06 -14.56
CA PHE A 322 -4.51 -2.75 -15.37
C PHE A 322 -4.95 -2.95 -16.81
N GLU A 323 -6.25 -3.14 -17.06
CA GLU A 323 -6.85 -3.21 -18.39
C GLU A 323 -6.66 -1.89 -19.15
N ILE A 324 -7.03 -0.75 -18.54
CA ILE A 324 -6.86 0.58 -19.14
C ILE A 324 -5.40 0.79 -19.54
N GLU A 325 -4.48 0.56 -18.59
CA GLU A 325 -3.05 0.79 -18.81
C GLU A 325 -2.44 -0.19 -19.83
N ALA A 326 -2.88 -1.46 -19.84
CA ALA A 326 -2.39 -2.46 -20.76
C ALA A 326 -2.85 -2.17 -22.20
N LEU A 327 -4.14 -1.90 -22.41
CA LEU A 327 -4.71 -1.48 -23.70
C LEU A 327 -4.00 -0.22 -24.22
N TRP A 328 -3.81 0.77 -23.34
CA TRP A 328 -3.17 2.03 -23.71
C TRP A 328 -1.71 1.84 -24.11
N SER A 329 -0.94 1.06 -23.34
CA SER A 329 0.46 0.75 -23.66
C SER A 329 0.61 -0.11 -24.92
N ALA A 330 -0.40 -0.93 -25.25
CA ALA A 330 -0.44 -1.73 -26.48
C ALA A 330 -0.78 -0.90 -27.73
N GLY A 331 -1.07 0.39 -27.59
CA GLY A 331 -1.47 1.29 -28.68
C GLY A 331 -2.96 1.24 -29.03
N ARG A 332 -3.79 0.59 -28.20
CA ARG A 332 -5.25 0.45 -28.38
C ARG A 332 -5.99 1.56 -27.65
N SER A 333 -5.67 2.81 -27.99
CA SER A 333 -6.12 4.01 -27.26
C SER A 333 -7.64 4.14 -27.17
N ASP A 334 -8.37 3.85 -28.25
CA ASP A 334 -9.83 3.95 -28.26
C ASP A 334 -10.50 2.95 -27.31
N GLU A 335 -9.91 1.76 -27.19
CA GLU A 335 -10.37 0.72 -26.25
C GLU A 335 -10.02 1.08 -24.82
N ALA A 336 -8.82 1.61 -24.59
CA ALA A 336 -8.42 2.12 -23.28
C ALA A 336 -9.33 3.26 -22.80
N ASP A 337 -9.77 4.15 -23.69
CA ASP A 337 -10.66 5.27 -23.34
C ASP A 337 -12.08 4.77 -22.97
N ARG A 338 -12.61 3.80 -23.72
CA ARG A 338 -13.87 3.13 -23.37
C ARG A 338 -13.79 2.43 -22.02
N ALA A 339 -12.73 1.65 -21.80
CA ALA A 339 -12.48 0.96 -20.54
C ALA A 339 -12.33 1.97 -19.37
N ALA A 340 -11.62 3.07 -19.58
CA ALA A 340 -11.44 4.12 -18.56
C ALA A 340 -12.77 4.80 -18.21
N THR A 341 -13.61 5.07 -19.20
CA THR A 341 -14.94 5.66 -18.99
C THR A 341 -15.84 4.73 -18.19
N GLN A 342 -15.92 3.45 -18.56
CA GLN A 342 -16.73 2.46 -17.86
C GLN A 342 -16.23 2.20 -16.42
N ALA A 343 -14.91 2.08 -16.26
CA ALA A 343 -14.29 1.87 -14.95
C ALA A 343 -14.51 3.07 -14.04
N PHE A 344 -14.35 4.30 -14.54
CA PHE A 344 -14.54 5.52 -13.77
C PHE A 344 -15.99 5.73 -13.35
N ALA A 345 -16.96 5.35 -14.19
CA ALA A 345 -18.38 5.37 -13.82
C ALA A 345 -18.70 4.39 -12.66
N THR A 346 -17.98 3.27 -12.58
CA THR A 346 -18.19 2.23 -11.55
C THR A 346 -17.39 2.52 -10.28
N TYR A 347 -16.18 3.07 -10.41
CA TYR A 347 -15.21 3.26 -9.34
C TYR A 347 -14.62 4.70 -9.34
N PRO A 348 -15.46 5.75 -9.23
CA PRO A 348 -15.04 7.13 -9.50
C PRO A 348 -13.93 7.62 -8.57
N SER A 349 -13.88 7.16 -7.32
CA SER A 349 -12.87 7.54 -6.32
C SER A 349 -11.77 6.49 -6.10
N HIS A 350 -11.76 5.39 -6.86
CA HIS A 350 -10.68 4.41 -6.76
C HIS A 350 -9.41 4.98 -7.38
N PHE A 351 -8.36 5.16 -6.56
CA PHE A 351 -7.14 5.88 -6.94
C PHE A 351 -6.52 5.38 -8.25
N GLY A 352 -6.47 4.07 -8.47
CA GLY A 352 -5.84 3.48 -9.65
C GLY A 352 -6.58 3.78 -10.94
N VAL A 353 -7.91 3.71 -10.89
CA VAL A 353 -8.79 4.02 -12.04
C VAL A 353 -8.76 5.52 -12.30
N TRP A 354 -8.82 6.32 -11.23
CA TRP A 354 -8.77 7.77 -11.29
C TRP A 354 -7.48 8.27 -11.97
N PHE A 355 -6.31 7.75 -11.57
CA PHE A 355 -5.03 8.13 -12.18
C PHE A 355 -4.85 7.58 -13.60
N ALA A 356 -5.27 6.33 -13.87
CA ALA A 356 -5.20 5.78 -15.22
C ALA A 356 -6.00 6.63 -16.22
N ARG A 357 -7.22 7.06 -15.84
CA ARG A 357 -8.02 8.00 -16.63
C ARG A 357 -7.35 9.37 -16.74
N LEU A 358 -6.83 9.92 -15.64
CA LEU A 358 -6.14 11.23 -15.65
C LEU A 358 -4.97 11.23 -16.65
N HIS A 359 -4.11 10.22 -16.59
CA HIS A 359 -2.94 10.10 -17.48
C HIS A 359 -3.35 9.96 -18.94
N LEU A 360 -4.41 9.18 -19.20
CA LEU A 360 -4.98 9.01 -20.54
C LEU A 360 -5.53 10.34 -21.07
N LEU A 361 -6.31 11.10 -20.27
CA LEU A 361 -6.85 12.42 -20.64
C LEU A 361 -5.73 13.41 -20.97
N LEU A 362 -4.70 13.48 -20.12
CA LEU A 362 -3.57 14.38 -20.32
C LEU A 362 -2.79 14.05 -21.60
N ALA A 363 -2.48 12.77 -21.84
CA ALA A 363 -1.74 12.34 -23.01
C ALA A 363 -2.52 12.46 -24.32
N SER A 364 -3.85 12.37 -24.27
CA SER A 364 -4.71 12.54 -25.44
C SER A 364 -5.08 14.01 -25.71
N GLY A 365 -4.44 14.97 -25.03
CA GLY A 365 -4.69 16.41 -25.21
C GLY A 365 -6.00 16.92 -24.59
N ARG A 366 -6.71 16.11 -23.81
CA ARG A 366 -7.97 16.47 -23.13
C ARG A 366 -7.72 17.09 -21.76
N ALA A 367 -6.78 18.02 -21.69
CA ALA A 367 -6.32 18.64 -20.45
C ALA A 367 -7.44 19.40 -19.69
N ARG A 368 -8.47 19.91 -20.40
CA ARG A 368 -9.65 20.53 -19.77
C ARG A 368 -10.49 19.51 -18.99
N GLU A 369 -10.69 18.31 -19.53
CA GLU A 369 -11.40 17.23 -18.84
C GLU A 369 -10.58 16.69 -17.66
N ALA A 370 -9.26 16.61 -17.82
CA ALA A 370 -8.35 16.29 -16.72
C ALA A 370 -8.48 17.28 -15.56
N LEU A 371 -8.52 18.60 -15.85
CA LEU A 371 -8.77 19.64 -14.85
C LEU A 371 -10.12 19.47 -14.17
N SER A 372 -11.19 19.23 -14.94
CA SER A 372 -12.52 18.98 -14.37
C SER A 372 -12.52 17.79 -13.42
N GLN A 373 -11.82 16.69 -13.75
CA GLN A 373 -11.68 15.54 -12.86
C GLN A 373 -10.89 15.88 -11.60
N ILE A 374 -9.84 16.70 -11.70
CA ILE A 374 -9.03 17.15 -10.56
C ILE A 374 -9.85 18.05 -9.64
N ASP A 375 -10.66 18.94 -10.21
CA ASP A 375 -11.40 19.96 -9.47
C ASP A 375 -12.68 19.41 -8.82
N ASP A 376 -13.20 18.27 -9.28
CA ASP A 376 -14.37 17.59 -8.71
C ASP A 376 -14.02 16.86 -7.39
N PRO A 377 -14.44 17.38 -6.22
CA PRO A 377 -14.11 16.79 -4.93
C PRO A 377 -14.78 15.43 -4.68
N ASP A 378 -15.90 15.13 -5.35
CA ASP A 378 -16.68 13.91 -5.12
C ASP A 378 -16.00 12.68 -5.74
N THR A 379 -15.16 12.90 -6.75
CA THR A 379 -14.37 11.84 -7.40
C THR A 379 -12.94 11.73 -6.86
N ARG A 380 -12.49 12.66 -6.00
CA ARG A 380 -11.12 12.65 -5.49
C ARG A 380 -10.83 11.39 -4.66
N PRO A 381 -9.76 10.64 -4.96
CA PRO A 381 -9.38 9.50 -4.15
C PRO A 381 -8.94 9.94 -2.75
N ALA A 382 -9.56 9.39 -1.71
CA ALA A 382 -9.26 9.74 -0.30
C ALA A 382 -7.80 9.50 0.12
N ILE A 383 -7.10 8.61 -0.59
CA ILE A 383 -5.67 8.31 -0.38
C ILE A 383 -4.75 9.45 -0.82
N VAL A 384 -5.20 10.29 -1.76
CA VAL A 384 -4.41 11.38 -2.30
C VAL A 384 -4.51 12.53 -1.33
N ALA A 385 -3.36 13.03 -0.90
CA ALA A 385 -3.31 14.10 0.06
C ALA A 385 -3.87 15.39 -0.57
N PRO A 386 -4.74 16.15 0.11
CA PRO A 386 -5.30 17.40 -0.42
C PRO A 386 -4.25 18.36 -0.99
N GLU A 387 -3.06 18.38 -0.37
CA GLU A 387 -1.90 19.15 -0.78
C GLU A 387 -1.26 18.75 -2.13
N ASP A 388 -1.60 17.57 -2.68
CA ASP A 388 -1.07 17.11 -3.97
C ASP A 388 -1.92 17.55 -5.17
N PHE A 389 -3.21 17.87 -4.98
CA PHE A 389 -4.09 18.30 -6.07
C PHE A 389 -3.63 19.59 -6.78
N PRO A 390 -3.08 20.61 -6.09
CA PRO A 390 -2.51 21.78 -6.76
C PRO A 390 -1.41 21.44 -7.77
N MET A 391 -0.56 20.45 -7.48
CA MET A 391 0.46 19.99 -8.42
C MET A 391 -0.18 19.32 -9.65
N LEU A 392 -1.16 18.45 -9.44
CA LEU A 392 -1.88 17.79 -10.53
C LEU A 392 -2.61 18.82 -11.42
N ALA A 393 -3.26 19.81 -10.80
CA ALA A 393 -3.91 20.91 -11.52
C ALA A 393 -2.90 21.74 -12.31
N GLN A 394 -1.71 22.03 -11.75
CA GLN A 394 -0.67 22.78 -12.47
C GLN A 394 -0.15 21.99 -13.68
N VAL A 395 0.04 20.67 -13.57
CA VAL A 395 0.40 19.81 -14.71
C VAL A 395 -0.67 19.85 -15.80
N ALA A 396 -1.94 19.76 -15.42
CA ALA A 396 -3.04 19.82 -16.39
C ALA A 396 -3.19 21.21 -17.03
N ARG A 397 -2.96 22.30 -16.29
CA ARG A 397 -2.89 23.66 -16.84
C ARG A 397 -1.74 23.82 -17.83
N ALA A 398 -0.55 23.34 -17.49
CA ALA A 398 0.60 23.35 -18.38
C ALA A 398 0.34 22.58 -19.68
N ALA A 399 -0.31 21.41 -19.58
CA ALA A 399 -0.71 20.64 -20.76
C ALA A 399 -1.77 21.35 -21.63
N LEU A 400 -2.64 22.16 -21.01
CA LEU A 400 -3.68 22.94 -21.69
C LEU A 400 -3.10 24.20 -22.36
N SER A 401 -2.33 25.00 -21.64
CA SER A 401 -1.81 26.29 -22.12
C SER A 401 -0.62 26.12 -23.06
N ARG A 402 0.21 25.09 -22.83
CA ARG A 402 1.50 24.85 -23.49
C ARG A 402 2.47 26.03 -23.39
N ALA A 403 2.23 26.96 -22.46
CA ALA A 403 3.12 28.09 -22.20
C ALA A 403 4.34 27.60 -21.43
N ASP A 404 5.55 28.02 -21.84
CA ASP A 404 6.78 27.59 -21.19
C ASP A 404 6.80 27.91 -19.69
N SER A 405 6.28 29.08 -19.29
CA SER A 405 6.16 29.46 -17.88
C SER A 405 5.28 28.51 -17.05
N ASP A 406 4.19 27.99 -17.63
CA ASP A 406 3.31 27.03 -16.94
C ASP A 406 3.95 25.65 -16.86
N ILE A 407 4.63 25.24 -17.94
CA ILE A 407 5.38 23.99 -18.02
C ILE A 407 6.52 23.97 -17.01
N ASP A 408 7.33 25.02 -16.98
CA ASP A 408 8.49 25.11 -16.08
C ASP A 408 8.03 25.08 -14.62
N ARG A 409 6.97 25.84 -14.28
CA ARG A 409 6.34 25.78 -12.96
C ARG A 409 5.83 24.38 -12.61
N ALA A 410 5.18 23.67 -13.54
CA ALA A 410 4.71 22.31 -13.31
C ALA A 410 5.88 21.35 -13.07
N VAL A 411 6.95 21.46 -13.85
CA VAL A 411 8.14 20.62 -13.78
C VAL A 411 8.90 20.86 -12.49
N GLU A 412 9.04 22.11 -12.03
CA GLU A 412 9.62 22.45 -10.73
C GLU A 412 8.87 21.76 -9.57
N MET A 413 7.54 21.86 -9.56
CA MET A 413 6.70 21.20 -8.54
C MET A 413 6.87 19.68 -8.56
N VAL A 414 6.92 19.09 -9.75
CA VAL A 414 7.09 17.65 -9.95
C VAL A 414 8.48 17.17 -9.49
N VAL A 415 9.56 17.89 -9.82
CA VAL A 415 10.92 17.57 -9.37
C VAL A 415 11.04 17.70 -7.85
N ALA A 416 10.42 18.72 -7.26
CA ALA A 416 10.37 18.88 -5.80
C ALA A 416 9.62 17.71 -5.14
N ALA A 417 8.48 17.31 -5.71
CA ALA A 417 7.71 16.18 -5.21
C ALA A 417 8.47 14.85 -5.32
N ALA A 418 9.22 14.63 -6.41
CA ALA A 418 9.99 13.41 -6.64
C ALA A 418 10.99 13.08 -5.51
N ARG A 419 11.57 14.09 -4.86
CA ARG A 419 12.47 13.93 -3.70
C ARG A 419 11.76 13.31 -2.50
N ARG A 420 10.44 13.53 -2.37
CA ARG A 420 9.66 13.12 -1.20
C ARG A 420 9.25 11.65 -1.22
N GLY A 421 9.20 11.00 -2.39
CA GLY A 421 8.81 9.61 -2.48
C GLY A 421 8.84 9.00 -3.89
N ALA A 422 9.01 7.68 -3.94
CA ALA A 422 9.13 6.87 -5.15
C ALA A 422 7.90 6.98 -6.08
N GLY A 423 6.70 7.11 -5.53
CA GLY A 423 5.46 7.32 -6.28
C GLY A 423 5.41 8.68 -6.96
N TYR A 424 5.88 9.74 -6.30
CA TYR A 424 6.00 11.07 -6.92
C TYR A 424 7.07 11.10 -8.02
N ALA A 425 8.17 10.37 -7.84
CA ALA A 425 9.18 10.24 -8.88
C ALA A 425 8.65 9.47 -10.11
N GLU A 426 7.90 8.38 -9.91
CA GLU A 426 7.24 7.60 -10.97
C GLU A 426 6.26 8.43 -11.79
N THR A 427 5.37 9.19 -11.15
CA THR A 427 4.46 10.11 -11.87
C THR A 427 5.22 11.30 -12.44
N GLY A 428 6.29 11.74 -11.78
CA GLY A 428 7.07 12.90 -12.20
C GLY A 428 7.84 12.69 -13.49
N ILE A 429 8.42 11.49 -13.69
CA ILE A 429 9.03 11.11 -14.97
C ILE A 429 7.99 11.22 -16.10
N GLN A 430 6.77 10.71 -15.86
CA GLN A 430 5.70 10.74 -16.86
C GLN A 430 5.22 12.17 -17.16
N TYR A 431 5.04 13.01 -16.14
CA TYR A 431 4.59 14.39 -16.34
C TYR A 431 5.65 15.26 -17.01
N ALA A 432 6.91 15.15 -16.60
CA ALA A 432 8.00 15.88 -17.26
C ALA A 432 8.16 15.44 -18.72
N ALA A 433 8.07 14.14 -19.01
CA ALA A 433 8.12 13.61 -20.37
C ALA A 433 6.93 14.09 -21.22
N LEU A 434 5.71 14.04 -20.66
CA LEU A 434 4.49 14.52 -21.32
C LEU A 434 4.57 16.00 -21.68
N LEU A 435 5.13 16.83 -20.79
CA LEU A 435 5.29 18.27 -21.01
C LEU A 435 6.53 18.63 -21.86
N GLY A 436 7.21 17.64 -22.45
CA GLY A 436 8.35 17.85 -23.34
C GLY A 436 9.64 18.26 -22.64
N ARG A 437 9.72 18.18 -21.30
CA ARG A 437 10.94 18.46 -20.52
C ARG A 437 11.72 17.15 -20.29
N ALA A 438 12.30 16.62 -21.36
CA ALA A 438 13.04 15.35 -21.34
C ALA A 438 14.19 15.36 -20.31
N ASP A 439 14.92 16.47 -20.17
CA ASP A 439 16.03 16.59 -19.22
C ASP A 439 15.58 16.40 -17.77
N ALA A 440 14.45 17.02 -17.38
CA ALA A 440 13.87 16.83 -16.07
C ALA A 440 13.37 15.38 -15.87
N ALA A 441 12.76 14.79 -16.90
CA ALA A 441 12.32 13.40 -16.85
C ALA A 441 13.49 12.43 -16.64
N PHE A 442 14.62 12.62 -17.35
CA PHE A 442 15.83 11.82 -17.16
C PHE A 442 16.49 12.09 -15.81
N ALA A 443 16.55 13.33 -15.33
CA ALA A 443 17.09 13.64 -14.00
C ALA A 443 16.30 12.93 -12.88
N ILE A 444 14.95 12.91 -12.97
CA ILE A 444 14.12 12.15 -12.03
C ILE A 444 14.33 10.65 -12.22
N ALA A 445 14.44 10.15 -13.45
CA ALA A 445 14.67 8.73 -13.72
C ALA A 445 16.03 8.24 -13.17
N ASP A 446 17.08 9.04 -13.31
CA ASP A 446 18.41 8.76 -12.77
C ASP A 446 18.40 8.71 -11.23
N ALA A 447 17.71 9.64 -10.59
CA ALA A 447 17.46 9.62 -9.15
C ALA A 447 16.61 8.40 -8.73
N TYR A 448 15.58 8.09 -9.51
CA TYR A 448 14.63 7.01 -9.24
C TYR A 448 15.24 5.62 -9.45
N TYR A 449 16.05 5.36 -10.46
CA TYR A 449 16.60 4.02 -10.65
C TYR A 449 17.97 3.84 -10.02
N PHE A 450 18.78 4.91 -9.98
CA PHE A 450 20.21 4.80 -9.72
C PHE A 450 20.70 5.68 -8.57
N ASP A 451 19.83 6.45 -7.91
CA ASP A 451 20.21 7.37 -6.83
C ASP A 451 21.26 8.41 -7.28
N ARG A 452 21.15 8.87 -8.53
CA ARG A 452 22.04 9.87 -9.13
C ARG A 452 21.39 11.26 -9.12
N GLY A 453 22.18 12.28 -8.81
CA GLY A 453 21.74 13.68 -8.76
C GLY A 453 20.99 14.03 -7.47
N PHE A 454 19.97 13.26 -7.09
CA PHE A 454 19.31 13.39 -5.79
C PHE A 454 18.72 12.06 -5.30
N THR A 455 18.50 11.97 -4.00
CA THR A 455 17.90 10.78 -3.38
C THR A 455 16.38 10.85 -3.38
N VAL A 456 15.77 9.76 -3.85
CA VAL A 456 14.32 9.52 -3.80
C VAL A 456 14.04 8.62 -2.61
N ALA A 457 13.27 9.12 -1.65
CA ALA A 457 12.85 8.33 -0.48
C ALA A 457 12.08 7.06 -0.90
N ASP A 458 12.29 5.96 -0.16
CA ASP A 458 11.60 4.70 -0.44
C ASP A 458 10.11 4.73 -0.11
N ARG A 459 9.63 5.69 0.69
CA ARG A 459 8.19 5.90 0.87
C ARG A 459 7.53 6.15 -0.49
N ARG A 460 6.31 5.66 -0.72
CA ARG A 460 5.67 5.79 -2.04
C ARG A 460 5.22 7.24 -2.30
N PHE A 461 4.21 7.74 -1.62
CA PHE A 461 3.83 9.16 -1.70
C PHE A 461 3.96 9.83 -0.34
N THR A 462 2.99 9.59 0.55
CA THR A 462 2.97 10.13 1.92
C THR A 462 2.96 9.01 2.96
N ASP A 463 3.23 9.37 4.21
CA ASP A 463 3.21 8.41 5.33
C ASP A 463 1.80 7.85 5.59
N ARG A 464 0.74 8.54 5.14
CA ARG A 464 -0.66 8.09 5.25
C ARG A 464 -0.88 6.72 4.62
N GLN A 465 -0.15 6.42 3.55
CA GLN A 465 -0.30 5.18 2.80
C GLN A 465 0.40 3.99 3.45
N ARG A 466 1.38 4.24 4.35
CA ARG A 466 2.22 3.21 4.98
C ARG A 466 2.79 2.18 3.98
N THR A 467 3.14 2.67 2.79
CA THR A 467 3.74 1.87 1.72
C THR A 467 5.09 2.41 1.30
N ALA A 468 6.03 1.49 1.07
CA ALA A 468 7.34 1.76 0.49
C ALA A 468 7.47 1.13 -0.90
N THR A 469 8.45 1.57 -1.67
CA THR A 469 8.89 0.98 -2.93
C THR A 469 10.42 1.02 -2.93
N GLN A 470 11.01 -0.09 -2.51
CA GLN A 470 12.47 -0.28 -2.49
C GLN A 470 13.05 -0.09 -3.88
N ARG A 471 14.28 0.39 -3.98
CA ARG A 471 14.92 0.71 -5.26
C ARG A 471 14.92 -0.47 -6.24
N GLU A 472 15.23 -1.67 -5.77
CA GLU A 472 15.24 -2.91 -6.56
C GLU A 472 13.84 -3.42 -6.98
N GLU A 473 12.77 -2.80 -6.47
CA GLU A 473 11.38 -3.09 -6.80
C GLU A 473 10.69 -1.95 -7.56
N ARG A 474 11.45 -0.91 -7.93
CA ARG A 474 10.93 0.23 -8.68
C ARG A 474 10.44 -0.22 -10.06
N ARG A 475 9.31 0.33 -10.48
CA ARG A 475 8.54 -0.18 -11.62
C ARG A 475 9.13 0.35 -12.93
N THR A 476 9.01 -0.41 -14.02
CA THR A 476 9.47 0.02 -15.36
C THR A 476 8.33 0.14 -16.37
N ARG A 477 7.16 -0.45 -16.09
CA ARG A 477 6.02 -0.49 -17.03
C ARG A 477 5.59 0.88 -17.56
N PHE A 478 5.59 1.90 -16.70
CA PHE A 478 5.19 3.25 -17.11
C PHE A 478 6.13 3.89 -18.14
N LEU A 479 7.38 3.41 -18.25
CA LEU A 479 8.31 3.83 -19.30
C LEU A 479 7.83 3.46 -20.69
N PHE A 480 6.84 2.56 -20.81
CA PHE A 480 6.22 2.12 -22.06
C PHE A 480 4.83 2.71 -22.30
N PHE A 481 4.33 3.57 -21.41
CA PHE A 481 3.07 4.29 -21.63
C PHE A 481 3.25 5.44 -22.62
N PRO A 482 2.20 5.88 -23.33
CA PRO A 482 2.28 7.03 -24.23
C PRO A 482 2.80 8.33 -23.59
N THR A 483 2.59 8.55 -22.28
CA THR A 483 3.18 9.68 -21.53
C THR A 483 4.72 9.71 -21.58
N ALA A 484 5.37 8.56 -21.67
CA ALA A 484 6.82 8.43 -21.76
C ALA A 484 7.35 8.36 -23.21
N ALA A 485 6.50 8.59 -24.23
CA ALA A 485 6.92 8.47 -25.63
C ALA A 485 8.09 9.40 -26.00
N ALA A 486 8.10 10.63 -25.48
CA ALA A 486 9.15 11.61 -25.73
C ALA A 486 10.52 11.10 -25.24
N ILE A 487 10.60 10.59 -24.01
CA ILE A 487 11.85 10.04 -23.48
C ILE A 487 12.26 8.74 -24.15
N ARG A 488 11.32 7.90 -24.62
CA ARG A 488 11.65 6.69 -25.40
C ARG A 488 12.31 7.00 -26.75
N GLY A 489 12.01 8.15 -27.34
CA GLY A 489 12.62 8.61 -28.59
C GLY A 489 14.04 9.18 -28.43
N ASP A 490 14.43 9.53 -27.19
CA ASP A 490 15.71 10.16 -26.86
C ASP A 490 16.86 9.12 -26.78
N PRO A 491 18.06 9.41 -27.30
CA PRO A 491 19.21 8.51 -27.23
C PRO A 491 19.58 8.04 -25.81
N ARG A 492 19.33 8.87 -24.78
CA ARG A 492 19.62 8.54 -23.38
C ARG A 492 18.77 7.40 -22.84
N PHE A 493 17.63 7.09 -23.47
CA PHE A 493 16.77 5.99 -23.05
C PHE A 493 17.47 4.63 -23.11
N ALA A 494 18.39 4.44 -24.06
CA ALA A 494 19.18 3.23 -24.17
C ALA A 494 20.03 2.98 -22.89
N GLY A 495 20.63 4.04 -22.35
CA GLY A 495 21.38 3.96 -21.08
C GLY A 495 20.49 3.65 -19.89
N LEU A 496 19.27 4.21 -19.85
CA LEU A 496 18.28 3.93 -18.81
C LEU A 496 17.88 2.44 -18.80
N VAL A 497 17.50 1.89 -19.96
CA VAL A 497 17.06 0.48 -20.06
C VAL A 497 18.21 -0.51 -19.88
N GLU A 498 19.44 -0.15 -20.25
CA GLU A 498 20.64 -0.94 -19.92
C GLU A 498 20.87 -0.97 -18.40
N GLY A 499 20.82 0.20 -17.75
CA GLY A 499 21.09 0.34 -16.32
C GLY A 499 20.13 -0.45 -15.44
N VAL A 500 18.84 -0.53 -15.81
CA VAL A 500 17.86 -1.37 -15.08
C VAL A 500 17.94 -2.85 -15.48
N GLY A 501 18.62 -3.19 -16.58
CA GLY A 501 18.86 -4.56 -17.04
C GLY A 501 17.85 -5.10 -18.06
N LEU A 502 17.01 -4.25 -18.66
CA LEU A 502 16.05 -4.67 -19.69
C LEU A 502 16.72 -5.07 -21.00
N SER A 503 17.82 -4.41 -21.38
CA SER A 503 18.62 -4.81 -22.54
C SER A 503 19.17 -6.23 -22.42
N ARG A 504 19.59 -6.62 -21.22
CA ARG A 504 20.04 -7.98 -20.93
C ARG A 504 18.88 -8.98 -21.10
N TYR A 505 17.71 -8.67 -20.55
CA TYR A 505 16.52 -9.50 -20.71
C TYR A 505 16.17 -9.73 -22.19
N TRP A 506 16.16 -8.68 -23.01
CA TRP A 506 15.84 -8.80 -24.44
C TRP A 506 16.86 -9.67 -25.19
N ARG A 507 18.16 -9.55 -24.87
CA ARG A 507 19.20 -10.42 -25.43
C ARG A 507 19.04 -11.88 -25.02
N GLU A 508 18.88 -12.14 -23.72
CA GLU A 508 18.79 -13.51 -23.18
C GLU A 508 17.53 -14.25 -23.64
N THR A 509 16.43 -13.53 -23.85
CA THR A 509 15.16 -14.13 -24.30
C THR A 509 14.98 -14.09 -25.82
N ASN A 510 15.90 -13.48 -26.57
CA ASN A 510 15.76 -13.19 -27.99
C ASN A 510 14.43 -12.49 -28.33
N THR A 511 14.02 -11.54 -27.48
CA THR A 511 12.81 -10.74 -27.66
C THR A 511 13.14 -9.28 -27.94
N ARG A 512 12.15 -8.51 -28.39
CA ARG A 512 12.28 -7.08 -28.63
C ARG A 512 11.08 -6.35 -28.04
N PRO A 513 11.26 -5.17 -27.44
CA PRO A 513 10.15 -4.36 -26.98
C PRO A 513 9.38 -3.80 -28.19
N ASP A 514 8.08 -3.57 -28.00
CA ASP A 514 7.17 -3.21 -29.08
C ASP A 514 7.49 -1.88 -29.75
N TYR A 515 8.06 -0.92 -29.00
CA TYR A 515 8.42 0.39 -29.52
C TYR A 515 9.58 0.35 -30.53
N TRP A 516 10.39 -0.72 -30.57
CA TRP A 516 11.41 -0.88 -31.62
C TRP A 516 10.80 -1.13 -33.00
N ARG A 517 9.61 -1.74 -33.07
CA ARG A 517 8.93 -1.99 -34.35
C ARG A 517 8.35 -0.73 -35.00
N ALA A 518 8.14 0.34 -34.21
CA ALA A 518 7.65 1.62 -34.71
C ALA A 518 8.74 2.47 -35.40
N ARG A 519 10.02 2.14 -35.18
CA ARG A 519 11.13 2.65 -36.01
C ARG A 519 11.28 1.74 -37.22
N ALA A 520 10.47 1.96 -38.24
CA ALA A 520 10.91 1.60 -39.58
C ALA A 520 12.24 2.33 -39.83
N LEU A 521 13.29 1.58 -40.16
CA LEU A 521 14.53 2.17 -40.66
C LEU A 521 14.18 3.06 -41.85
N PRO A 522 14.73 4.27 -41.98
CA PRO A 522 14.62 5.02 -43.23
C PRO A 522 15.15 4.12 -44.36
N ALA A 523 14.35 4.01 -45.42
CA ALA A 523 14.63 3.22 -46.61
C ALA A 523 15.92 3.69 -47.32
#